data_AF-A0A9E0YH36-F1
#
_entry.id   AF-A0A9E0YH36-F1
#
_cell.length_a   1.000
_cell.length_b   1.000
_cell.length_c   1.000
_cell.angle_alpha   90.00
_cell.angle_beta   90.00
_cell.angle_gamma   90.00
#
_symmetry.space_group_name_H-M   'P 1'
#
loop_
_entity.id
_entity.type
_entity.pdbx_description
1 polymer ?
#
loop_
_entity_poly.entity_id
_entity_poly.type
_entity_poly.pdbx_seq_one_letter_code
_entity_poly.pdbx_strand_id
1 'polypeptide(L)'
;MTPRELRIAKIVFWCVSPIMFAGLVRLFFLFFYFIFGMLLLWIFGVKYNPVVFWLAVLASVGFTAAALVILYRMFKIHVLEQP
;
A
#
# COMPACT_ATOMS: atom_id res chain seq x y z
N MET A 1 -16.55 -24.45 -3.33
CA MET A 1 -15.31 -24.52 -2.50
C MET A 1 -15.61 -25.19 -1.17
N THR A 2 -14.73 -26.04 -0.62
CA THR A 2 -15.01 -26.67 0.69
C THR A 2 -14.84 -25.66 1.83
N PRO A 3 -15.61 -25.74 2.93
CA PRO A 3 -15.50 -24.80 4.06
C PRO A 3 -14.14 -24.82 4.78
N ARG A 4 -13.30 -25.81 4.45
CA ARG A 4 -11.92 -25.93 4.94
C ARG A 4 -10.96 -25.06 4.13
N GLU A 5 -11.07 -25.08 2.80
CA GLU A 5 -10.25 -24.27 1.89
C GLU A 5 -10.47 -22.78 2.07
N LEU A 6 -11.72 -22.37 2.30
CA LEU A 6 -12.09 -20.98 2.55
C LEU A 6 -11.43 -20.41 3.82
N ARG A 7 -11.32 -21.25 4.87
CA ARG A 7 -10.62 -20.89 6.12
C ARG A 7 -9.11 -20.77 5.91
N ILE A 8 -8.52 -21.69 5.16
CA ILE A 8 -7.08 -21.66 4.85
C ILE A 8 -6.75 -20.42 4.02
N ALA A 9 -7.53 -20.12 2.99
CA ALA A 9 -7.35 -18.93 2.15
C ALA A 9 -7.42 -17.62 2.97
N LYS A 10 -8.35 -17.53 3.92
CA LYS A 10 -8.47 -16.38 4.83
C LYS A 10 -7.24 -16.20 5.73
N ILE A 11 -6.69 -17.30 6.26
CA ILE A 11 -5.49 -17.28 7.10
C ILE A 11 -4.26 -16.88 6.27
N VAL A 12 -4.09 -17.46 5.08
CA VAL A 12 -2.99 -17.12 4.16
C VAL A 12 -3.06 -15.65 3.76
N PHE A 13 -4.26 -15.14 3.43
CA PHE A 13 -4.45 -13.73 3.11
C PHE A 13 -4.03 -12.82 4.26
N TRP A 14 -4.41 -13.17 5.50
CA TRP A 14 -4.02 -12.41 6.69
C TRP A 14 -2.52 -12.47 6.99
N CYS A 15 -1.85 -13.56 6.63
CA CYS A 15 -0.40 -13.70 6.81
C CYS A 15 0.40 -12.95 5.73
N VAL A 16 -0.11 -12.90 4.50
CA VAL A 16 0.53 -12.22 3.35
C VAL A 16 0.25 -10.71 3.37
N SER A 17 -0.92 -10.29 3.85
CA SER A 17 -1.34 -8.89 3.93
C SER A 17 -0.32 -7.95 4.62
N PRO A 18 0.22 -8.25 5.83
CA PRO A 18 1.20 -7.36 6.47
C PRO A 18 2.52 -7.29 5.70
N ILE A 19 2.95 -8.38 5.05
CA ILE A 19 4.16 -8.41 4.22
C ILE A 19 3.94 -7.55 2.98
N MET A 20 2.80 -7.70 2.31
CA MET A 20 2.42 -6.85 1.18
C MET A 20 2.30 -5.39 1.58
N PHE A 21 1.71 -5.09 2.74
CA PHE A 21 1.60 -3.73 3.26
C PHE A 21 2.98 -3.10 3.46
N ALA A 22 3.89 -3.79 4.14
CA ALA A 22 5.25 -3.28 4.35
C ALA A 22 5.99 -3.04 3.02
N GLY A 23 5.86 -3.98 2.08
CA GLY A 23 6.44 -3.85 0.73
C GLY A 23 5.87 -2.65 -0.04
N LEU A 24 4.54 -2.49 -0.05
CA LEU A 24 3.85 -1.40 -0.74
C LEU A 24 4.12 -0.05 -0.09
N VAL A 25 4.09 0.06 1.25
CA VAL A 25 4.45 1.30 1.96
C VAL A 25 5.85 1.71 1.56
N ARG A 26 6.82 0.79 1.58
CA ARG A 26 8.20 1.11 1.21
C ARG A 26 8.33 1.52 -0.26
N LEU A 27 7.65 0.83 -1.16
CA LEU A 27 7.66 1.14 -2.60
C LEU A 27 7.07 2.53 -2.86
N PHE A 28 5.88 2.81 -2.33
CA PHE A 28 5.23 4.11 -2.47
C PHE A 28 5.98 5.21 -1.75
N PHE A 29 6.58 4.93 -0.59
CA PHE A 29 7.40 5.90 0.11
C PHE A 29 8.59 6.33 -0.74
N LEU A 30 9.34 5.38 -1.31
CA LEU A 30 10.46 5.69 -2.20
C LEU A 30 10.00 6.47 -3.44
N PHE A 31 8.88 6.06 -4.03
CA PHE A 31 8.31 6.72 -5.20
C PHE A 31 7.89 8.17 -4.91
N PHE A 32 7.10 8.40 -3.86
CA PHE A 32 6.65 9.74 -3.48
C PHE A 32 7.78 10.60 -2.94
N TYR A 33 8.74 10.03 -2.21
CA TYR A 33 9.91 10.76 -1.75
C TYR A 33 10.75 11.27 -2.92
N PHE A 34 10.91 10.44 -3.96
CA PHE A 34 11.57 10.85 -5.20
C PHE A 34 10.79 11.94 -5.94
N ILE A 35 9.46 11.76 -6.12
CA ILE A 35 8.63 12.75 -6.81
C ILE A 35 8.59 14.07 -6.05
N PHE A 36 8.23 14.09 -4.78
CA PHE A 36 8.17 15.32 -3.99
C PHE A 36 9.54 15.95 -3.79
N GLY A 37 10.60 15.14 -3.69
CA GLY A 37 11.99 15.61 -3.61
C GLY A 37 12.41 16.35 -4.88
N MET A 38 12.13 15.78 -6.06
CA MET A 38 12.31 16.43 -7.37
C MET A 38 11.46 17.70 -7.49
N LEU A 39 10.17 17.61 -7.14
CA LEU A 39 9.22 18.71 -7.30
C LEU A 39 9.62 19.93 -6.47
N LEU A 40 10.00 19.72 -5.21
CA LEU A 40 10.42 20.81 -4.31
C LEU A 40 11.78 21.39 -4.70
N LEU A 41 12.71 20.56 -5.19
CA LEU A 41 13.96 21.05 -5.79
C LEU A 41 13.68 21.95 -7.01
N TRP A 42 12.72 21.59 -7.84
CA TRP A 42 12.41 22.33 -9.05
C TRP A 42 11.69 23.66 -8.78
N ILE A 43 10.79 23.69 -7.78
CA ILE A 43 10.01 24.87 -7.44
C ILE A 43 10.80 25.86 -6.58
N PHE A 44 11.48 25.37 -5.53
CA PHE A 44 12.14 26.24 -4.55
C PHE A 44 13.65 26.34 -4.75
N GLY A 45 14.27 25.45 -5.51
CA GLY A 45 15.74 25.37 -5.63
C GLY A 45 16.46 24.93 -4.36
N VAL A 46 15.72 24.66 -3.27
CA VAL A 46 16.25 24.33 -1.94
C VAL A 46 15.71 22.99 -1.47
N LYS A 47 16.60 22.17 -0.89
CA LYS A 47 16.28 20.81 -0.44
C LYS A 47 15.65 20.81 0.95
N TYR A 48 14.34 21.00 1.04
CA TYR A 48 13.59 20.87 2.30
C TYR A 48 13.28 19.40 2.64
N ASN A 49 14.31 18.68 3.11
CA ASN A 49 14.21 17.25 3.49
C ASN A 49 13.04 16.89 4.43
N PRO A 50 12.73 17.63 5.52
CA PRO A 50 11.68 17.20 6.44
C PRO A 50 10.27 17.31 5.83
N VAL A 51 10.00 18.32 5.01
CA VAL A 51 8.69 18.51 4.37
C VAL A 51 8.43 17.42 3.33
N VAL A 52 9.42 17.11 2.50
CA VAL A 52 9.37 16.00 1.53
C VAL A 52 9.09 14.69 2.25
N PHE A 53 9.77 14.44 3.37
CA PHE A 53 9.61 13.23 4.16
C PHE A 53 8.17 13.07 4.66
N TRP A 54 7.60 14.08 5.32
CA TRP A 54 6.24 14.02 5.85
C TRP A 54 5.18 13.82 4.75
N LEU A 55 5.32 14.51 3.63
CA LEU A 55 4.43 14.34 2.47
C LEU A 55 4.52 12.92 1.88
N ALA A 56 5.72 12.39 1.74
CA ALA A 56 5.94 11.03 1.24
C ALA A 56 5.38 9.98 2.20
N VAL A 57 5.53 10.16 3.52
CA VAL A 57 4.92 9.26 4.52
C VAL A 57 3.40 9.29 4.41
N LEU A 58 2.77 10.46 4.43
CA LEU A 58 1.31 10.59 4.35
C LEU A 58 0.75 9.98 3.07
N ALA A 59 1.36 10.30 1.91
CA ALA A 59 0.92 9.77 0.63
C ALA A 59 1.11 8.25 0.54
N SER A 60 2.26 7.73 0.98
CA SER A 60 2.54 6.29 0.93
C SER A 60 1.62 5.47 1.85
N VAL A 61 1.39 5.92 3.09
CA VAL A 61 0.47 5.26 4.02
C VAL A 61 -0.96 5.31 3.48
N GLY A 62 -1.40 6.46 2.98
CA GLY A 62 -2.74 6.62 2.40
C GLY A 62 -2.96 5.71 1.18
N PHE A 63 -2.03 5.70 0.23
CA PHE A 63 -2.11 4.83 -0.95
C PHE A 63 -2.05 3.35 -0.58
N THR A 64 -1.21 2.98 0.38
CA THR A 64 -1.11 1.57 0.78
C THR A 64 -2.37 1.10 1.49
N ALA A 65 -2.95 1.93 2.35
CA ALA A 65 -4.23 1.62 2.99
C ALA A 65 -5.34 1.44 1.95
N ALA A 66 -5.43 2.33 0.96
CA ALA A 66 -6.39 2.21 -0.14
C ALA A 66 -6.16 0.92 -0.96
N ALA A 67 -4.91 0.59 -1.27
CA ALA A 67 -4.55 -0.62 -2.00
C ALA A 67 -4.97 -1.90 -1.23
N LEU A 68 -4.74 -1.97 0.08
CA LEU A 68 -5.20 -3.09 0.90
C LEU A 68 -6.73 -3.20 0.95
N VAL A 69 -7.44 -2.08 1.05
CA VAL A 69 -8.91 -2.08 1.06
C VAL A 69 -9.46 -2.62 -0.26
N ILE A 70 -8.87 -2.21 -1.39
CA ILE A 70 -9.24 -2.72 -2.72
C ILE A 70 -8.89 -4.20 -2.83
N LEU A 71 -7.69 -4.62 -2.40
CA LEU A 71 -7.27 -6.02 -2.42
C LEU A 71 -8.23 -6.90 -1.59
N TYR A 72 -8.65 -6.43 -0.41
CA TYR A 72 -9.62 -7.14 0.42
C TYR A 72 -10.99 -7.24 -0.25
N ARG A 73 -11.47 -6.17 -0.91
CA ARG A 73 -12.71 -6.20 -1.69
C ARG A 73 -12.61 -7.20 -2.85
N MET A 74 -11.52 -7.20 -3.59
CA MET A 74 -11.28 -8.13 -4.70
C MET A 74 -11.21 -9.57 -4.21
N PHE A 75 -10.51 -9.82 -3.09
CA PHE A 75 -10.45 -11.13 -2.46
C PHE A 75 -11.84 -11.60 -2.02
N LYS A 76 -12.66 -10.73 -1.43
CA LYS A 76 -14.04 -11.07 -1.07
C LYS A 76 -14.86 -11.44 -2.30
N ILE A 77 -14.82 -10.64 -3.36
CA ILE A 77 -15.62 -10.87 -4.57
C ILE A 77 -15.18 -12.14 -5.29
N HIS A 78 -13.87 -12.35 -5.47
CA HIS A 78 -13.37 -13.49 -6.25
C HIS A 78 -13.30 -14.80 -5.45
N VAL A 79 -13.05 -14.76 -4.14
CA VAL A 79 -12.83 -15.99 -3.34
C VAL A 79 -14.07 -16.37 -2.53
N LEU A 80 -14.86 -15.41 -2.06
CA LEU A 80 -16.05 -15.69 -1.24
C LEU A 80 -17.35 -15.73 -2.05
N GLU A 81 -17.36 -15.19 -3.27
CA GLU A 81 -18.58 -15.04 -4.09
C GLU A 81 -18.52 -15.83 -5.41
N GLN A 82 -17.49 -16.68 -5.62
CA GLN A 82 -17.55 -17.69 -6.68
C GLN A 82 -18.53 -18.81 -6.28
N PRO A 83 -19.52 -19.15 -7.13
CA PRO A 83 -20.52 -20.19 -6.88
C PRO A 83 -19.90 -21.59 -6.72
#